data_AF-A0A5N6Y3N2-F1
#
_entry.id   AF-A0A5N6Y3N2-F1
#
_cell.length_a   1.000
_cell.length_b   1.000
_cell.length_c   1.000
_cell.angle_alpha   90.00
_cell.angle_beta   90.00
_cell.angle_gamma   90.00
#
_symmetry.space_group_name_H-M   'P 1'
#
loop_
_entity.id
_entity.type
_entity.pdbx_description
1 polymer ?
#
loop_
_entity_poly.entity_id
_entity_poly.type
_entity_poly.pdbx_seq_one_letter_code
_entity_poly.pdbx_strand_id
1 'polypeptide(L)'
;MPPTPRETNLWNMIDQCEGVIAKQKGLLIAKTEELRVVKQRMEDGWALVKKLSARPTLIEETRPRETTVIVELRQELAVKEGQLIIAQGKLRHVKDDITVKERSLCERVAQLEQQLAREREQTEADSLSEHRLLRAELQTRKDQLNLVVRNNELVAQNQELTAQCQAFQAEHNRLQLQLRDSSVAIQERDAALGRVILLETELVTTQSPAESVVRQAQESLAHAYKADMDLRQSMSDLQHTCDLTLAQERATADQAQKRASDLTAKVNDLQGNIGMAMRDAQRSHEQAAAAERTIQILEHRLSSWETSHSSQEIPKRPPRDVGSISTALAQSQVTASQQQTEINDLRRQLGEAKQGFMWPSEQVAQEGVQKLREALSNEKRAWTEDNIRWGKRTRELEDECQKLRISLSNAAASTPVRRQGNRRPPTIP
;
A
#
# COMPACT_ATOMS: atom_id res chain seq x y z
N MET A 1 96.18 -153.68 -0.11
CA MET A 1 95.54 -153.06 1.08
C MET A 1 95.25 -151.61 0.75
N PRO A 2 94.09 -151.06 1.13
CA PRO A 2 93.83 -149.64 0.95
C PRO A 2 94.65 -148.82 1.96
N PRO A 3 95.18 -147.65 1.58
CA PRO A 3 95.98 -146.81 2.48
C PRO A 3 95.12 -146.10 3.55
N THR A 4 95.72 -145.86 4.71
CA THR A 4 95.07 -145.22 5.88
C THR A 4 94.97 -143.69 5.72
N PRO A 5 93.99 -143.00 6.35
CA PRO A 5 93.76 -141.56 6.18
C PRO A 5 94.95 -140.66 6.53
N ARG A 6 95.89 -141.14 7.36
CA ARG A 6 97.12 -140.41 7.72
C ARG A 6 98.20 -140.52 6.64
N GLU A 7 98.28 -141.65 5.93
CA GLU A 7 99.15 -141.83 4.77
C GLU A 7 98.70 -140.93 3.62
N THR A 8 97.40 -140.80 3.38
CA THR A 8 96.86 -139.95 2.31
C THR A 8 97.24 -138.46 2.49
N ASN A 9 97.32 -137.98 3.74
CA ASN A 9 97.69 -136.58 4.01
C ASN A 9 99.20 -136.31 3.81
N LEU A 10 100.06 -137.30 4.11
CA LEU A 10 101.49 -137.23 3.79
C LEU A 10 101.75 -137.26 2.27
N TRP A 11 101.00 -138.09 1.53
CA TRP A 11 101.03 -138.10 0.07
C TRP A 11 100.63 -136.74 -0.51
N ASN A 12 99.60 -136.07 0.02
CA ASN A 12 99.22 -134.72 -0.44
C ASN A 12 100.29 -133.64 -0.16
N MET A 13 101.00 -133.70 0.97
CA MET A 13 102.11 -132.76 1.25
C MET A 13 103.34 -133.03 0.37
N ILE A 14 103.64 -134.31 0.10
CA ILE A 14 104.70 -134.70 -0.84
C ILE A 14 104.35 -134.21 -2.24
N ASP A 15 103.13 -134.43 -2.71
CA ASP A 15 102.67 -133.94 -4.02
C ASP A 15 102.72 -132.41 -4.13
N GLN A 16 102.41 -131.67 -3.06
CA GLN A 16 102.56 -130.20 -3.04
C GLN A 16 104.03 -129.75 -3.12
N CYS A 17 104.93 -130.39 -2.37
CA CYS A 17 106.36 -130.09 -2.43
C CYS A 17 106.98 -130.48 -3.78
N GLU A 18 106.59 -131.64 -4.34
CA GLU A 18 107.00 -132.07 -5.68
C GLU A 18 106.48 -131.12 -6.77
N GLY A 19 105.25 -130.60 -6.62
CA GLY A 19 104.70 -129.59 -7.51
C GLY A 19 105.49 -128.28 -7.51
N VAL A 20 105.97 -127.82 -6.34
CA VAL A 20 106.80 -126.61 -6.24
C VAL A 20 108.19 -126.83 -6.82
N ILE A 21 108.81 -127.99 -6.58
CA ILE A 21 110.11 -128.35 -7.14
C ILE A 21 110.03 -128.48 -8.67
N ALA A 22 108.97 -129.09 -9.20
CA ALA A 22 108.74 -129.19 -10.64
C ALA A 22 108.57 -127.81 -11.29
N LYS A 23 107.84 -126.89 -10.64
CA LYS A 23 107.71 -125.50 -11.10
C LYS A 23 109.06 -124.77 -11.13
N GLN A 24 109.89 -124.90 -10.09
CA GLN A 24 111.21 -124.26 -10.04
C GLN A 24 112.17 -124.85 -11.08
N LYS A 25 112.17 -126.17 -11.30
CA LYS A 25 112.92 -126.80 -12.40
C LYS A 25 112.48 -126.29 -13.76
N GLY A 26 111.17 -126.16 -13.99
CA GLY A 26 110.63 -125.60 -15.24
C GLY A 26 111.10 -124.16 -15.49
N LEU A 27 111.13 -123.33 -14.46
CA LEU A 27 111.57 -121.93 -14.56
C LEU A 27 113.07 -121.82 -14.86
N LEU A 28 113.89 -122.71 -14.30
CA LEU A 28 115.33 -122.74 -14.53
C LEU A 28 115.66 -123.19 -15.96
N ILE A 29 114.92 -124.18 -16.48
CA ILE A 29 115.04 -124.62 -17.88
C ILE A 29 114.65 -123.49 -18.84
N ALA A 30 113.52 -122.81 -18.59
CA ALA A 30 113.06 -121.69 -19.41
C ALA A 30 114.09 -120.54 -19.46
N LYS A 31 114.67 -120.17 -18.29
CA LYS A 31 115.68 -119.11 -18.25
C LYS A 31 117.00 -119.48 -18.92
N THR A 32 117.39 -120.75 -18.87
CA THR A 32 118.58 -121.25 -19.58
C THR A 32 118.36 -121.19 -21.10
N GLU A 33 117.15 -121.47 -21.57
CA GLU A 33 116.81 -121.40 -22.98
C GLU A 33 116.73 -119.97 -23.52
N GLU A 34 116.20 -119.01 -22.75
CA GLU A 34 116.27 -117.59 -23.12
C GLU A 34 117.71 -117.10 -23.31
N LEU A 35 118.61 -117.52 -22.42
CA LEU A 35 120.02 -117.12 -22.46
C LEU A 35 120.74 -117.74 -23.68
N ARG A 36 120.35 -118.96 -24.08
CA ARG A 36 120.80 -119.59 -25.32
C ARG A 36 120.30 -118.84 -26.56
N VAL A 37 119.04 -118.41 -26.60
CA VAL A 37 118.45 -117.67 -27.73
C VAL A 37 119.10 -116.30 -27.90
N VAL A 38 119.41 -115.58 -26.82
CA VAL A 38 120.09 -114.28 -26.89
C VAL A 38 121.51 -114.44 -27.42
N LYS A 39 122.23 -115.48 -26.98
CA LYS A 39 123.57 -115.79 -27.50
C LYS A 39 123.55 -116.16 -28.98
N GLN A 40 122.56 -116.96 -29.41
CA GLN A 40 122.34 -117.29 -30.83
C GLN A 40 122.05 -116.04 -31.67
N ARG A 41 121.21 -115.11 -31.20
CA ARG A 41 120.95 -113.84 -31.92
C ARG A 41 122.18 -112.96 -32.05
N MET A 42 123.06 -112.95 -31.05
CA MET A 42 124.31 -112.20 -31.11
C MET A 42 125.28 -112.84 -32.10
N GLU A 43 125.38 -114.18 -32.11
CA GLU A 43 126.18 -114.94 -33.09
C GLU A 43 125.61 -114.82 -34.51
N ASP A 44 124.29 -114.82 -34.68
CA ASP A 44 123.61 -114.62 -35.96
C ASP A 44 123.78 -113.18 -36.47
N GLY A 45 123.76 -112.19 -35.58
CA GLY A 45 124.10 -110.80 -35.89
C GLY A 45 125.56 -110.66 -36.34
N TRP A 46 126.48 -111.36 -35.69
CA TRP A 46 127.89 -111.41 -36.08
C TRP A 46 128.12 -112.20 -37.38
N ALA A 47 127.34 -113.25 -37.63
CA ALA A 47 127.34 -114.03 -38.87
C ALA A 47 126.74 -113.25 -40.05
N LEU A 48 125.75 -112.37 -39.81
CA LEU A 48 125.21 -111.47 -40.83
C LEU A 48 126.27 -110.45 -41.25
N VAL A 49 127.03 -109.87 -40.30
CA VAL A 49 128.18 -109.00 -40.60
C VAL A 49 129.26 -109.76 -41.38
N LYS A 50 129.55 -111.02 -41.01
CA LYS A 50 130.54 -111.85 -41.73
C LYS A 50 130.08 -112.29 -43.13
N LYS A 51 128.78 -112.51 -43.35
CA LYS A 51 128.18 -112.79 -44.67
C LYS A 51 128.14 -111.55 -45.58
N LEU A 52 127.99 -110.35 -45.02
CA LEU A 52 128.08 -109.10 -45.79
C LEU A 52 129.51 -108.76 -46.20
N SER A 53 130.51 -109.22 -45.44
CA SER A 53 131.93 -108.96 -45.70
C SER A 53 132.64 -109.97 -46.61
N ALA A 54 131.97 -111.02 -47.10
CA ALA A 54 132.60 -112.11 -47.86
C ALA A 54 131.85 -112.54 -49.13
N ARG A 55 131.32 -111.57 -49.90
CA ARG A 55 130.80 -111.81 -51.26
C ARG A 55 131.75 -111.20 -52.30
N PRO A 56 132.41 -112.00 -53.16
CA PRO A 56 133.18 -111.50 -54.29
C PRO A 56 132.25 -110.94 -55.38
N THR A 57 132.45 -109.65 -55.66
CA THR A 57 132.60 -109.04 -56.98
C THR A 57 132.14 -109.86 -58.20
N LEU A 58 131.00 -109.47 -58.78
CA LEU A 58 130.69 -109.65 -60.20
C LEU A 58 130.57 -108.24 -60.80
N ILE A 59 131.74 -107.63 -60.98
CA ILE A 59 131.94 -106.41 -61.77
C ILE A 59 132.24 -106.91 -63.18
N GLU A 60 131.26 -106.79 -64.06
CA GLU A 60 131.40 -106.37 -65.46
C GLU A 60 130.03 -106.50 -66.14
N GLU A 61 129.27 -105.39 -66.14
CA GLU A 61 128.35 -104.97 -67.24
C GLU A 61 127.46 -103.74 -66.90
N THR A 62 127.43 -103.22 -65.66
CA THR A 62 126.48 -102.16 -65.26
C THR A 62 127.04 -100.74 -65.10
N ARG A 63 128.34 -100.51 -65.37
CA ARG A 63 129.00 -99.19 -65.18
C ARG A 63 128.52 -98.03 -66.09
N PRO A 64 128.01 -98.25 -67.32
CA PRO A 64 127.42 -97.15 -68.09
C PRO A 64 126.08 -96.67 -67.51
N ARG A 65 125.23 -97.56 -66.99
CA ARG A 65 123.84 -97.23 -66.57
C ARG A 65 123.78 -96.42 -65.28
N GLU A 66 124.63 -96.69 -64.30
CA GLU A 66 124.62 -95.97 -63.01
C GLU A 66 125.05 -94.50 -63.17
N THR A 67 126.00 -94.23 -64.07
CA THR A 67 126.44 -92.86 -64.38
C THR A 67 125.32 -92.07 -65.06
N THR A 68 124.55 -92.71 -65.95
CA THR A 68 123.36 -92.12 -66.58
C THR A 68 122.28 -91.81 -65.55
N VAL A 69 121.97 -92.74 -64.64
CA VAL A 69 120.93 -92.54 -63.60
C VAL A 69 121.33 -91.42 -62.62
N ILE A 70 122.60 -91.29 -62.25
CA ILE A 70 123.04 -90.19 -61.37
C ILE A 70 122.93 -88.83 -62.09
N VAL A 71 123.24 -88.77 -63.39
CA VAL A 71 123.07 -87.54 -64.17
C VAL A 71 121.59 -87.20 -64.33
N GLU A 72 120.73 -88.19 -64.60
CA GLU A 72 119.27 -88.03 -64.67
C GLU A 72 118.68 -87.55 -63.34
N LEU A 73 119.08 -88.13 -62.20
CA LEU A 73 118.62 -87.71 -60.87
C LEU A 73 119.10 -86.30 -60.52
N ARG A 74 120.31 -85.90 -60.91
CA ARG A 74 120.79 -84.51 -60.72
C ARG A 74 120.04 -83.53 -61.61
N GLN A 75 119.72 -83.93 -62.85
CA GLN A 75 118.90 -83.14 -63.75
C GLN A 75 117.47 -83.00 -63.19
N GLU A 76 116.87 -84.08 -62.69
CA GLU A 76 115.55 -84.06 -62.04
C GLU A 76 115.56 -83.23 -60.76
N LEU A 77 116.61 -83.34 -59.93
CA LEU A 77 116.76 -82.51 -58.73
C LEU A 77 116.84 -81.02 -59.11
N ALA A 78 117.66 -80.65 -60.11
CA ALA A 78 117.75 -79.28 -60.58
C ALA A 78 116.41 -78.77 -61.15
N VAL A 79 115.67 -79.62 -61.86
CA VAL A 79 114.32 -79.30 -62.36
C VAL A 79 113.34 -79.12 -61.18
N LYS A 80 113.40 -79.97 -60.16
CA LYS A 80 112.54 -79.90 -58.96
C LYS A 80 112.89 -78.71 -58.07
N GLU A 81 114.16 -78.37 -57.92
CA GLU A 81 114.64 -77.16 -57.26
C GLU A 81 114.17 -75.91 -58.01
N GLY A 82 114.28 -75.89 -59.35
CA GLY A 82 113.71 -74.84 -60.17
C GLY A 82 112.18 -74.71 -60.00
N GLN A 83 111.45 -75.83 -60.00
CA GLN A 83 110.01 -75.86 -59.74
C GLN A 83 109.67 -75.36 -58.32
N LEU A 84 110.46 -75.70 -57.32
CA LEU A 84 110.31 -75.25 -55.93
C LEU A 84 110.52 -73.74 -55.83
N ILE A 85 111.57 -73.20 -56.45
CA ILE A 85 111.85 -71.76 -56.48
C ILE A 85 110.68 -71.02 -57.15
N ILE A 86 110.18 -71.53 -58.28
CA ILE A 86 109.01 -70.95 -58.95
C ILE A 86 107.76 -71.02 -58.06
N ALA A 87 107.51 -72.15 -57.39
CA ALA A 87 106.36 -72.32 -56.51
C ALA A 87 106.45 -71.42 -55.27
N GLN A 88 107.63 -71.28 -54.67
CA GLN A 88 107.89 -70.35 -53.55
C GLN A 88 107.74 -68.89 -54.00
N GLY A 89 108.19 -68.54 -55.21
CA GLY A 89 107.97 -67.23 -55.81
C GLY A 89 106.49 -66.93 -55.99
N LYS A 90 105.71 -67.88 -56.53
CA LYS A 90 104.24 -67.77 -56.67
C LYS A 90 103.55 -67.64 -55.31
N LEU A 91 103.94 -68.45 -54.33
CA LEU A 91 103.38 -68.39 -52.98
C LEU A 91 103.67 -67.05 -52.31
N ARG A 92 104.89 -66.53 -52.46
CA ARG A 92 105.26 -65.20 -51.93
C ARG A 92 104.42 -64.11 -52.59
N HIS A 93 104.27 -64.14 -53.91
CA HIS A 93 103.43 -63.18 -54.62
C HIS A 93 101.97 -63.24 -54.17
N VAL A 94 101.39 -64.42 -54.02
CA VAL A 94 100.01 -64.59 -53.50
C VAL A 94 99.90 -64.09 -52.06
N LYS A 95 100.89 -64.35 -51.21
CA LYS A 95 100.92 -63.85 -49.83
C LYS A 95 100.97 -62.32 -49.81
N ASP A 96 101.85 -61.72 -50.60
CA ASP A 96 101.99 -60.28 -50.71
C ASP A 96 100.67 -59.67 -51.24
N ASP A 97 100.08 -60.23 -52.29
CA ASP A 97 98.77 -59.84 -52.83
C ASP A 97 97.64 -59.93 -51.79
N ILE A 98 97.59 -61.01 -50.99
CA ILE A 98 96.62 -61.16 -49.90
C ILE A 98 96.85 -60.08 -48.85
N THR A 99 98.09 -59.82 -48.43
CA THR A 99 98.37 -58.78 -47.43
C THR A 99 98.02 -57.38 -47.94
N VAL A 100 98.23 -57.10 -49.23
CA VAL A 100 97.83 -55.84 -49.85
C VAL A 100 96.30 -55.72 -49.88
N LYS A 101 95.58 -56.78 -50.26
CA LYS A 101 94.11 -56.81 -50.22
C LYS A 101 93.56 -56.67 -48.80
N GLU A 102 94.16 -57.34 -47.82
CA GLU A 102 93.78 -57.26 -46.41
C GLU A 102 93.96 -55.82 -45.89
N ARG A 103 95.11 -55.19 -46.14
CA ARG A 103 95.32 -53.77 -45.80
C ARG A 103 94.30 -52.86 -46.47
N SER A 104 94.03 -53.07 -47.77
CA SER A 104 93.03 -52.29 -48.51
C SER A 104 91.61 -52.46 -47.96
N LEU A 105 91.24 -53.67 -47.54
CA LEU A 105 89.96 -53.94 -46.88
C LEU A 105 89.89 -53.31 -45.49
N CYS A 106 90.95 -53.39 -44.69
CA CYS A 106 91.03 -52.72 -43.39
C CYS A 106 90.89 -51.21 -43.53
N GLU A 107 91.59 -50.59 -44.50
CA GLU A 107 91.44 -49.17 -44.81
C GLU A 107 90.01 -48.82 -45.25
N ARG A 108 89.39 -49.67 -46.08
CA ARG A 108 88.00 -49.47 -46.52
C ARG A 108 87.01 -49.57 -45.35
N VAL A 109 87.20 -50.54 -44.45
CA VAL A 109 86.36 -50.71 -43.26
C VAL A 109 86.52 -49.48 -42.35
N ALA A 110 87.75 -49.03 -42.09
CA ALA A 110 87.99 -47.83 -41.30
C ALA A 110 87.33 -46.57 -41.93
N GLN A 111 87.37 -46.44 -43.26
CA GLN A 111 86.68 -45.37 -43.97
C GLN A 111 85.15 -45.45 -43.81
N LEU A 112 84.57 -46.64 -43.93
CA LEU A 112 83.13 -46.85 -43.79
C LEU A 112 82.66 -46.62 -42.33
N GLU A 113 83.42 -47.09 -41.35
CA GLU A 113 83.15 -46.83 -39.93
C GLU A 113 83.21 -45.34 -39.62
N GLN A 114 84.19 -44.62 -40.19
CA GLN A 114 84.28 -43.18 -40.05
C GLN A 114 83.12 -42.45 -40.73
N GLN A 115 82.70 -42.89 -41.92
CA GLN A 115 81.54 -42.33 -42.62
C GLN A 115 80.25 -42.55 -41.80
N LEU A 116 80.06 -43.76 -41.30
CA LEU A 116 78.89 -44.13 -40.50
C LEU A 116 78.86 -43.39 -39.16
N ALA A 117 80.01 -43.14 -38.52
CA ALA A 117 80.10 -42.30 -37.34
C ALA A 117 79.70 -40.85 -37.64
N ARG A 118 80.20 -40.28 -38.74
CA ARG A 118 79.84 -38.91 -39.17
C ARG A 118 78.36 -38.79 -39.52
N GLU A 119 77.80 -39.76 -40.23
CA GLU A 119 76.36 -39.78 -40.55
C GLU A 119 75.50 -39.88 -39.28
N ARG A 120 75.91 -40.70 -38.31
CA ARG A 120 75.23 -40.78 -37.01
C ARG A 120 75.29 -39.45 -36.25
N GLU A 121 76.47 -38.86 -36.10
CA GLU A 121 76.62 -37.56 -35.45
C GLU A 121 75.80 -36.46 -36.15
N GLN A 122 75.77 -36.47 -37.48
CA GLN A 122 74.99 -35.51 -38.27
C GLN A 122 73.48 -35.71 -38.06
N THR A 123 72.98 -36.94 -38.17
CA THR A 123 71.54 -37.24 -37.95
C THR A 123 71.10 -36.95 -36.51
N GLU A 124 71.96 -37.23 -35.52
CA GLU A 124 71.71 -36.86 -34.13
C GLU A 124 71.67 -35.34 -33.96
N ALA A 125 72.62 -34.61 -34.54
CA ALA A 125 72.63 -33.14 -34.52
C ALA A 125 71.39 -32.54 -35.19
N ASP A 126 71.00 -33.06 -36.36
CA ASP A 126 69.82 -32.64 -37.11
C ASP A 126 68.55 -32.91 -36.30
N SER A 127 68.38 -34.11 -35.74
CA SER A 127 67.22 -34.46 -34.89
C SER A 127 67.14 -33.60 -33.62
N LEU A 128 68.27 -33.30 -32.97
CA LEU A 128 68.32 -32.40 -31.82
C LEU A 128 67.97 -30.97 -32.21
N SER A 129 68.37 -30.52 -33.41
CA SER A 129 68.01 -29.21 -33.94
C SER A 129 66.51 -29.10 -34.22
N GLU A 130 65.91 -30.13 -34.84
CA GLU A 130 64.47 -30.20 -35.09
C GLU A 130 63.67 -30.24 -33.78
N HIS A 131 64.08 -31.04 -32.81
CA HIS A 131 63.44 -31.07 -31.49
C HIS A 131 63.53 -29.72 -30.76
N ARG A 132 64.65 -29.00 -30.89
CA ARG A 132 64.79 -27.64 -30.33
C ARG A 132 63.86 -26.66 -31.04
N LEU A 133 63.75 -26.72 -32.37
CA LEU A 133 62.84 -25.89 -33.17
C LEU A 133 61.38 -26.16 -32.81
N LEU A 134 60.95 -27.43 -32.79
CA LEU A 134 59.59 -27.81 -32.42
C LEU A 134 59.24 -27.39 -30.98
N ARG A 135 60.19 -27.48 -30.05
CA ARG A 135 59.99 -26.99 -28.68
C ARG A 135 59.81 -25.47 -28.65
N ALA A 136 60.60 -24.73 -29.43
CA ALA A 136 60.46 -23.28 -29.54
C ALA A 136 59.12 -22.89 -30.17
N GLU A 137 58.68 -23.56 -31.23
CA GLU A 137 57.37 -23.34 -31.85
C GLU A 137 56.19 -23.67 -30.93
N LEU A 138 56.29 -24.76 -30.16
CA LEU A 138 55.25 -25.12 -29.20
C LEU A 138 55.17 -24.06 -28.08
N GLN A 139 56.33 -23.56 -27.63
CA GLN A 139 56.38 -22.50 -26.63
C GLN A 139 55.76 -21.20 -27.17
N THR A 140 56.09 -20.78 -28.40
CA THR A 140 55.49 -19.57 -29.00
C THR A 140 53.98 -19.73 -29.21
N ARG A 141 53.50 -20.91 -29.65
CA ARG A 141 52.06 -21.21 -29.75
C ARG A 141 51.37 -21.17 -28.39
N LYS A 142 52.01 -21.69 -27.34
CA LYS A 142 51.50 -21.63 -25.97
C LYS A 142 51.37 -20.18 -25.50
N ASP A 143 52.39 -19.37 -25.75
CA ASP A 143 52.39 -17.95 -25.38
C ASP A 143 51.34 -17.16 -26.17
N GLN A 144 51.17 -17.44 -27.47
CA GLN A 144 50.09 -16.89 -28.28
C GLN A 144 48.70 -17.27 -27.74
N LEU A 145 48.49 -18.54 -27.37
CA LEU A 145 47.22 -18.98 -26.81
C LEU A 145 46.92 -18.27 -25.48
N ASN A 146 47.92 -18.16 -24.61
CA ASN A 146 47.79 -17.42 -23.34
C ASN A 146 47.42 -15.94 -23.59
N LEU A 147 48.03 -15.30 -24.59
CA LEU A 147 47.70 -13.92 -24.97
C LEU A 147 46.27 -13.81 -25.50
N VAL A 148 45.80 -14.77 -26.32
CA VAL A 148 44.42 -14.79 -26.81
C VAL A 148 43.43 -14.95 -25.67
N VAL A 149 43.67 -15.86 -24.73
CA VAL A 149 42.83 -16.04 -23.54
C VAL A 149 42.78 -14.76 -22.73
N ARG A 150 43.95 -14.13 -22.48
CA ARG A 150 44.01 -12.87 -21.73
C ARG A 150 43.30 -11.72 -22.44
N ASN A 151 43.41 -11.65 -23.77
CA ASN A 151 42.72 -10.64 -24.56
C ASN A 151 41.20 -10.81 -24.47
N ASN A 152 40.71 -12.05 -24.57
CA ASN A 152 39.28 -12.35 -24.43
C ASN A 152 38.74 -11.97 -23.04
N GLU A 153 39.49 -12.25 -21.97
CA GLU A 153 39.13 -11.81 -20.61
C GLU A 153 39.03 -10.28 -20.52
N LEU A 154 40.00 -9.55 -21.08
CA LEU A 154 40.00 -8.08 -21.09
C LEU A 154 38.86 -7.51 -21.94
N VAL A 155 38.49 -8.16 -23.04
CA VAL A 155 37.34 -7.77 -23.86
C VAL A 155 36.04 -7.96 -23.06
N ALA A 156 35.87 -9.09 -22.36
CA ALA A 156 34.71 -9.33 -21.51
C ALA A 156 34.61 -8.28 -20.38
N GLN A 157 35.72 -7.97 -19.71
CA GLN A 157 35.77 -6.92 -18.68
C GLN A 157 35.43 -5.53 -19.25
N ASN A 158 35.94 -5.19 -20.44
CA ASN A 158 35.59 -3.92 -21.09
C ASN A 158 34.12 -3.84 -21.46
N GLN A 159 33.51 -4.94 -21.94
CA GLN A 159 32.08 -4.99 -22.22
C GLN A 159 31.25 -4.80 -20.95
N GLU A 160 31.63 -5.45 -19.85
CA GLU A 160 30.96 -5.29 -18.56
C GLU A 160 31.08 -3.85 -18.04
N LEU A 161 32.27 -3.26 -18.05
CA LEU A 161 32.47 -1.86 -17.66
C LEU A 161 31.66 -0.90 -18.53
N THR A 162 31.60 -1.16 -19.85
CA THR A 162 30.79 -0.35 -20.77
C THR A 162 29.31 -0.44 -20.41
N ALA A 163 28.80 -1.64 -20.12
CA ALA A 163 27.41 -1.84 -19.70
C ALA A 163 27.11 -1.14 -18.36
N GLN A 164 28.04 -1.21 -17.39
CA GLN A 164 27.91 -0.50 -16.12
C GLN A 164 27.89 1.02 -16.31
N CYS A 165 28.78 1.57 -17.14
CA CYS A 165 28.80 2.99 -17.47
C CYS A 165 27.48 3.45 -18.11
N GLN A 166 26.92 2.67 -19.03
CA GLN A 166 25.63 2.95 -19.65
C GLN A 166 24.48 2.91 -18.63
N ALA A 167 24.49 1.94 -17.71
CA ALA A 167 23.49 1.83 -16.65
C ALA A 167 23.56 3.04 -15.70
N PHE A 168 24.77 3.45 -15.28
CA PHE A 168 24.95 4.65 -14.46
C PHE A 168 24.52 5.93 -15.19
N GLN A 169 24.78 6.02 -16.49
CA GLN A 169 24.34 7.17 -17.28
C GLN A 169 22.81 7.22 -17.39
N ALA A 170 22.13 6.07 -17.57
CA ALA A 170 20.68 5.99 -17.59
C ALA A 170 20.07 6.39 -16.23
N GLU A 171 20.63 5.89 -15.12
CA GLU A 171 20.27 6.28 -13.75
C GLU A 171 20.48 7.78 -13.52
N HIS A 172 21.61 8.34 -13.95
CA HIS A 172 21.89 9.77 -13.83
C HIS A 172 20.86 10.62 -14.58
N ASN A 173 20.57 10.27 -15.85
CA ASN A 173 19.56 10.96 -16.64
C ASN A 173 18.16 10.86 -16.00
N ARG A 174 17.81 9.69 -15.44
CA ARG A 174 16.56 9.47 -14.71
C ARG A 174 16.47 10.38 -13.48
N LEU A 175 17.52 10.44 -12.67
CA LEU A 175 17.58 11.28 -11.48
C LEU A 175 17.55 12.78 -11.84
N GLN A 176 18.22 13.17 -12.92
CA GLN A 176 18.19 14.54 -13.42
C GLN A 176 16.78 14.97 -13.85
N LEU A 177 16.03 14.07 -14.51
CA LEU A 177 14.63 14.31 -14.86
C LEU A 177 13.77 14.44 -13.60
N GLN A 178 13.91 13.52 -12.64
CA GLN A 178 13.18 13.57 -11.36
C GLN A 178 13.45 14.84 -10.57
N LEU A 179 14.70 15.34 -10.58
CA LEU A 179 15.06 16.60 -9.94
C LEU A 179 14.39 17.79 -10.64
N ARG A 180 14.35 17.79 -11.97
CA ARG A 180 13.66 18.83 -12.75
C ARG A 180 12.17 18.83 -12.45
N ASP A 181 11.52 17.68 -12.45
CA ASP A 181 10.09 17.55 -12.16
C ASP A 181 9.78 18.01 -10.72
N SER A 182 10.63 17.64 -9.77
CA SER A 182 10.50 18.10 -8.38
C SER A 182 10.67 19.62 -8.26
N SER A 183 11.60 20.22 -9.01
CA SER A 183 11.78 21.67 -9.04
C SER A 183 10.55 22.40 -9.61
N VAL A 184 9.93 21.85 -10.66
CA VAL A 184 8.69 22.42 -11.22
C VAL A 184 7.55 22.31 -10.21
N ALA A 185 7.38 21.16 -9.56
CA ALA A 185 6.36 20.98 -8.53
C ALA A 185 6.53 21.94 -7.34
N ILE A 186 7.77 22.21 -6.91
CA ILE A 186 8.07 23.21 -5.87
C ILE A 186 7.68 24.61 -6.34
N GLN A 187 8.04 24.98 -7.57
CA GLN A 187 7.71 26.29 -8.13
C GLN A 187 6.18 26.50 -8.25
N GLU A 188 5.44 25.48 -8.70
CA GLU A 188 3.98 25.51 -8.78
C GLU A 188 3.32 25.63 -7.40
N ARG A 189 3.84 24.88 -6.41
CA ARG A 189 3.41 24.98 -5.02
C ARG A 189 3.64 26.39 -4.47
N ASP A 190 4.81 26.97 -4.68
CA ASP A 190 5.15 28.30 -4.17
C ASP A 190 4.31 29.39 -4.86
N ALA A 191 4.04 29.25 -6.17
CA ALA A 191 3.10 30.12 -6.87
C ALA A 191 1.66 29.99 -6.35
N ALA A 192 1.22 28.78 -6.00
CA ALA A 192 -0.09 28.55 -5.39
C ALA A 192 -0.18 29.16 -3.98
N LEU A 193 0.84 29.00 -3.15
CA LEU A 193 0.94 29.63 -1.84
C LEU A 193 0.89 31.15 -1.96
N GLY A 194 1.61 31.74 -2.93
CA GLY A 194 1.53 33.18 -3.22
C GLY A 194 0.11 33.65 -3.54
N ARG A 195 -0.65 32.87 -4.32
CA ARG A 195 -2.07 33.18 -4.60
C ARG A 195 -2.95 33.07 -3.36
N VAL A 196 -2.73 32.07 -2.51
CA VAL A 196 -3.50 31.91 -1.25
C VAL A 196 -3.27 33.12 -0.35
N ILE A 197 -2.02 33.55 -0.18
CA ILE A 197 -1.68 34.73 0.63
C ILE A 197 -2.40 35.98 0.08
N LEU A 198 -2.40 36.19 -1.25
CA LEU A 198 -3.11 37.31 -1.87
C LEU A 198 -4.62 37.25 -1.58
N LEU A 199 -5.25 36.09 -1.75
CA LEU A 199 -6.67 35.91 -1.49
C LEU A 199 -7.02 36.08 0.00
N GLU A 200 -6.16 35.63 0.91
CA GLU A 200 -6.34 35.88 2.35
C GLU A 200 -6.27 37.38 2.66
N THR A 201 -5.33 38.11 2.05
CA THR A 201 -5.26 39.57 2.23
C THR A 201 -6.48 40.28 1.63
N GLU A 202 -6.98 39.83 0.47
CA GLU A 202 -8.19 40.37 -0.15
C GLU A 202 -9.43 40.08 0.70
N LEU A 203 -9.53 38.87 1.26
CA LEU A 203 -10.60 38.49 2.18
C LEU A 203 -10.59 39.39 3.42
N VAL A 204 -9.43 39.58 4.06
CA VAL A 204 -9.31 40.45 5.25
C VAL A 204 -9.65 41.90 4.94
N THR A 205 -9.18 42.42 3.80
CA THR A 205 -9.43 43.82 3.39
C THR A 205 -10.89 44.07 2.98
N THR A 206 -11.59 43.06 2.47
CA THR A 206 -13.02 43.16 2.10
C THR A 206 -13.96 42.83 3.26
N GLN A 207 -13.54 42.00 4.22
CA GLN A 207 -14.35 41.60 5.37
C GLN A 207 -14.64 42.76 6.32
N SER A 208 -13.62 43.54 6.70
CA SER A 208 -13.78 44.70 7.61
C SER A 208 -14.82 45.74 7.12
N PRO A 209 -14.77 46.23 5.86
CA PRO A 209 -15.79 47.17 5.37
C PRO A 209 -17.16 46.51 5.25
N ALA A 210 -17.25 45.24 4.84
CA ALA A 210 -18.53 44.52 4.78
C ALA A 210 -19.18 44.40 6.17
N GLU A 211 -18.41 44.02 7.20
CA GLU A 211 -18.88 43.96 8.59
C GLU A 211 -19.28 45.35 9.12
N SER A 212 -18.55 46.40 8.75
CA SER A 212 -18.90 47.79 9.09
C SER A 212 -20.25 48.21 8.48
N VAL A 213 -20.48 47.90 7.20
CA VAL A 213 -21.75 48.19 6.52
C VAL A 213 -22.91 47.41 7.15
N VAL A 214 -22.70 46.13 7.48
CA VAL A 214 -23.71 45.32 8.17
C VAL A 214 -24.04 45.89 9.54
N ARG A 215 -23.03 46.31 10.31
CA ARG A 215 -23.22 46.93 11.63
C ARG A 215 -24.00 48.23 11.51
N GLN A 216 -23.63 49.11 10.56
CA GLN A 216 -24.33 50.36 10.31
C GLN A 216 -25.79 50.13 9.86
N ALA A 217 -26.04 49.10 9.05
CA ALA A 217 -27.39 48.72 8.64
C ALA A 217 -28.23 48.18 9.82
N GLN A 218 -27.62 47.43 10.74
CA GLN A 218 -28.30 46.97 11.96
C GLN A 218 -28.63 48.13 12.91
N GLU A 219 -27.69 49.07 13.10
CA GLU A 219 -27.90 50.28 13.90
C GLU A 219 -29.03 51.15 13.31
N SER A 220 -29.02 51.37 11.99
CA SER A 220 -30.06 52.15 11.33
C SER A 220 -31.44 51.48 11.42
N LEU A 221 -31.50 50.15 11.31
CA LEU A 221 -32.72 49.38 11.51
C LEU A 221 -33.24 49.50 12.96
N ALA A 222 -32.35 49.40 13.95
CA ALA A 222 -32.71 49.58 15.36
C ALA A 222 -33.25 50.99 15.64
N HIS A 223 -32.63 52.02 15.06
CA HIS A 223 -33.11 53.40 15.13
C HIS A 223 -34.49 53.57 14.48
N ALA A 224 -34.70 52.97 13.30
CA ALA A 224 -35.99 53.00 12.61
C ALA A 224 -37.10 52.32 13.43
N TYR A 225 -36.83 51.15 14.02
CA TYR A 225 -37.78 50.48 14.91
C TYR A 225 -38.14 51.31 16.13
N LYS A 226 -37.15 51.95 16.77
CA LYS A 226 -37.39 52.85 17.90
C LYS A 226 -38.26 54.03 17.50
N ALA A 227 -37.96 54.67 16.37
CA ALA A 227 -38.75 55.79 15.86
C ALA A 227 -40.19 55.37 15.52
N ASP A 228 -40.41 54.17 14.96
CA ASP A 228 -41.76 53.65 14.71
C ASP A 228 -42.53 53.40 16.01
N MET A 229 -41.88 52.87 17.04
CA MET A 229 -42.49 52.71 18.37
C MET A 229 -42.87 54.05 18.99
N ASP A 230 -41.95 55.04 18.96
CA ASP A 230 -42.20 56.38 19.49
C ASP A 230 -43.36 57.07 18.73
N LEU A 231 -43.43 56.89 17.41
CA LEU A 231 -44.53 57.41 16.59
C LEU A 231 -45.87 56.73 16.93
N ARG A 232 -45.89 55.40 17.08
CA ARG A 232 -47.09 54.65 17.49
C ARG A 232 -47.58 55.10 18.87
N GLN A 233 -46.67 55.33 19.81
CA GLN A 233 -47.01 55.85 21.13
C GLN A 233 -47.62 57.24 21.04
N SER A 234 -46.98 58.15 20.30
CA SER A 234 -47.49 59.51 20.06
C SER A 234 -48.87 59.51 19.39
N MET A 235 -49.09 58.64 18.40
CA MET A 235 -50.40 58.47 17.76
C MET A 235 -51.47 57.97 18.74
N SER A 236 -51.13 57.03 19.63
CA SER A 236 -52.04 56.53 20.67
C SER A 236 -52.37 57.62 21.69
N ASP A 237 -51.37 58.39 22.13
CA ASP A 237 -51.56 59.48 23.10
C ASP A 237 -52.41 60.62 22.50
N LEU A 238 -52.18 60.94 21.23
CA LEU A 238 -53.00 61.90 20.48
C LEU A 238 -54.44 61.41 20.34
N GLN A 239 -54.63 60.14 19.97
CA GLN A 239 -55.96 59.53 19.87
C GLN A 239 -56.69 59.62 21.21
N HIS A 240 -56.03 59.26 22.31
CA HIS A 240 -56.62 59.35 23.65
C HIS A 240 -57.01 60.80 24.01
N THR A 241 -56.17 61.77 23.68
CA THR A 241 -56.44 63.20 23.92
C THR A 241 -57.63 63.69 23.08
N CYS A 242 -57.73 63.27 21.82
CA CYS A 242 -58.87 63.56 20.96
C CYS A 242 -60.17 62.92 21.50
N ASP A 243 -60.13 61.66 21.91
CA ASP A 243 -61.29 60.98 22.48
C ASP A 243 -61.77 61.66 23.78
N LEU A 244 -60.84 62.07 24.65
CA LEU A 244 -61.13 62.78 25.88
C LEU A 244 -61.77 64.15 25.61
N THR A 245 -61.19 64.93 24.71
CA THR A 245 -61.73 66.25 24.33
C THR A 245 -63.11 66.12 23.66
N LEU A 246 -63.31 65.15 22.77
CA LEU A 246 -64.62 64.84 22.20
C LEU A 246 -65.64 64.43 23.26
N ALA A 247 -65.25 63.62 24.24
CA ALA A 247 -66.14 63.24 25.34
C ALA A 247 -66.52 64.46 26.20
N GLN A 248 -65.55 65.35 26.46
CA GLN A 248 -65.79 66.59 27.21
C GLN A 248 -66.71 67.54 26.45
N GLU A 249 -66.48 67.74 25.15
CA GLU A 249 -67.37 68.55 24.29
C GLU A 249 -68.79 67.98 24.19
N ARG A 250 -68.93 66.65 24.15
CA ARG A 250 -70.26 66.01 24.23
C ARG A 250 -70.94 66.30 25.57
N ALA A 251 -70.22 66.18 26.68
CA ALA A 251 -70.77 66.46 28.00
C ALA A 251 -71.18 67.94 28.18
N THR A 252 -70.38 68.89 27.67
CA THR A 252 -70.73 70.32 27.69
C THR A 252 -71.93 70.62 26.79
N ALA A 253 -72.00 70.01 25.60
CA ALA A 253 -73.14 70.12 24.71
C ALA A 253 -74.43 69.57 25.34
N ASP A 254 -74.38 68.37 25.94
CA ASP A 254 -75.51 67.77 26.66
C ASP A 254 -75.99 68.68 27.81
N GLN A 255 -75.04 69.27 28.56
CA GLN A 255 -75.37 70.22 29.63
C GLN A 255 -76.01 71.51 29.09
N ALA A 256 -75.50 72.05 27.98
CA ALA A 256 -76.05 73.22 27.32
C ALA A 256 -77.46 72.95 26.79
N GLN A 257 -77.67 71.79 26.17
CA GLN A 257 -78.99 71.34 25.69
C GLN A 257 -79.98 71.21 26.84
N LYS A 258 -79.56 70.62 27.98
CA LYS A 258 -80.40 70.53 29.17
C LYS A 258 -80.81 71.91 29.68
N ARG A 259 -79.85 72.84 29.83
CA ARG A 259 -80.14 74.23 30.24
C ARG A 259 -81.08 74.94 29.27
N ALA A 260 -80.90 74.74 27.97
CA ALA A 260 -81.79 75.29 26.95
C ALA A 260 -83.22 74.74 27.13
N SER A 261 -83.38 73.42 27.32
CA SER A 261 -84.69 72.81 27.56
C SER A 261 -85.36 73.32 28.86
N ASP A 262 -84.60 73.47 29.93
CA ASP A 262 -85.09 74.02 31.21
C ASP A 262 -85.54 75.48 31.06
N LEU A 263 -84.78 76.29 30.31
CA LEU A 263 -85.15 77.67 30.01
C LEU A 263 -86.38 77.74 29.10
N THR A 264 -86.48 76.89 28.07
CA THR A 264 -87.67 76.80 27.22
C THR A 264 -88.91 76.42 28.03
N ALA A 265 -88.80 75.47 28.96
CA ALA A 265 -89.89 75.11 29.87
C ALA A 265 -90.31 76.31 30.74
N LYS A 266 -89.36 77.04 31.33
CA LYS A 266 -89.64 78.26 32.11
C LYS A 266 -90.30 79.36 31.26
N VAL A 267 -89.87 79.55 30.02
CA VAL A 267 -90.49 80.52 29.10
C VAL A 267 -91.94 80.13 28.83
N ASN A 268 -92.21 78.86 28.55
CA ASN A 268 -93.57 78.37 28.33
C ASN A 268 -94.46 78.55 29.58
N ASP A 269 -93.95 78.24 30.77
CA ASP A 269 -94.66 78.46 32.04
C ASP A 269 -94.97 79.94 32.27
N LEU A 270 -93.98 80.83 32.06
CA LEU A 270 -94.17 82.27 32.17
C LEU A 270 -95.17 82.79 31.14
N GLN A 271 -95.11 82.31 29.91
CA GLN A 271 -96.07 82.66 28.86
C GLN A 271 -97.49 82.18 29.22
N GLY A 272 -97.62 80.99 29.81
CA GLY A 272 -98.86 80.49 30.39
C GLY A 272 -99.40 81.39 31.52
N ASN A 273 -98.53 81.80 32.44
CA ASN A 273 -98.86 82.72 33.54
C ASN A 273 -99.29 84.09 33.04
N ILE A 274 -98.58 84.66 32.05
CA ILE A 274 -98.98 85.91 31.39
C ILE A 274 -100.37 85.74 30.75
N GLY A 275 -100.62 84.63 30.05
CA GLY A 275 -101.93 84.33 29.48
C GLY A 275 -103.04 84.23 30.53
N MET A 276 -102.76 83.67 31.72
CA MET A 276 -103.70 83.66 32.85
C MET A 276 -103.93 85.07 33.41
N ALA A 277 -102.86 85.82 33.68
CA ALA A 277 -102.93 87.18 34.21
C ALA A 277 -103.67 88.13 33.25
N MET A 278 -103.46 88.00 31.94
CA MET A 278 -104.21 88.75 30.93
C MET A 278 -105.70 88.41 30.97
N ARG A 279 -106.07 87.12 31.06
CA ARG A 279 -107.48 86.71 31.22
C ARG A 279 -108.09 87.22 32.52
N ASP A 280 -107.34 87.25 33.61
CA ASP A 280 -107.79 87.78 34.90
C ASP A 280 -107.97 89.30 34.85
N ALA A 281 -107.03 90.02 34.25
CA ALA A 281 -107.13 91.46 34.02
C ALA A 281 -108.33 91.79 33.12
N GLN A 282 -108.53 91.02 32.04
CA GLN A 282 -109.69 91.14 31.14
C GLN A 282 -111.00 90.92 31.91
N ARG A 283 -111.10 89.83 32.68
CA ARG A 283 -112.28 89.55 33.52
C ARG A 283 -112.51 90.64 34.56
N SER A 284 -111.46 91.14 35.21
CA SER A 284 -111.54 92.24 36.16
C SER A 284 -112.00 93.54 35.49
N HIS A 285 -111.55 93.82 34.28
CA HIS A 285 -111.98 94.98 33.51
C HIS A 285 -113.44 94.85 33.07
N GLU A 286 -113.86 93.68 32.59
CA GLU A 286 -115.27 93.40 32.26
C GLU A 286 -116.17 93.50 33.49
N GLN A 287 -115.71 92.98 34.65
CA GLN A 287 -116.39 93.15 35.93
C GLN A 287 -116.45 94.60 36.37
N ALA A 288 -115.36 95.36 36.23
CA ALA A 288 -115.33 96.79 36.54
C ALA A 288 -116.26 97.59 35.62
N ALA A 289 -116.25 97.33 34.31
CA ALA A 289 -117.17 97.95 33.36
C ALA A 289 -118.64 97.57 33.63
N ALA A 290 -118.90 96.32 34.05
CA ALA A 290 -120.23 95.91 34.49
C ALA A 290 -120.63 96.61 35.80
N ALA A 291 -119.70 96.76 36.74
CA ALA A 291 -119.90 97.51 37.98
C ALA A 291 -120.13 99.00 37.69
N GLU A 292 -119.39 99.63 36.77
CA GLU A 292 -119.60 101.00 36.31
C GLU A 292 -120.97 101.17 35.66
N ARG A 293 -121.40 100.25 34.79
CA ARG A 293 -122.78 100.24 34.26
C ARG A 293 -123.81 100.15 35.38
N THR A 294 -123.54 99.32 36.39
CA THR A 294 -124.41 99.18 37.57
C THR A 294 -124.41 100.46 38.39
N ILE A 295 -123.26 101.11 38.58
CA ILE A 295 -123.12 102.41 39.26
C ILE A 295 -123.87 103.47 38.49
N GLN A 296 -123.73 103.57 37.17
CA GLN A 296 -124.50 104.51 36.34
C GLN A 296 -126.00 104.26 36.44
N ILE A 297 -126.45 102.99 36.45
CA ILE A 297 -127.85 102.65 36.70
C ILE A 297 -128.26 103.09 38.11
N LEU A 298 -127.42 102.86 39.11
CA LEU A 298 -127.67 103.24 40.50
C LEU A 298 -127.60 104.75 40.73
N GLU A 299 -126.76 105.49 40.01
CA GLU A 299 -126.63 106.95 39.99
C GLU A 299 -127.82 107.57 39.26
N HIS A 300 -128.22 107.02 38.12
CA HIS A 300 -129.47 107.40 37.46
C HIS A 300 -130.67 107.10 38.36
N ARG A 301 -130.67 105.96 39.06
CA ARG A 301 -131.67 105.66 40.08
C ARG A 301 -131.55 106.64 41.24
N LEU A 302 -130.37 106.94 41.77
CA LEU A 302 -130.17 107.91 42.85
C LEU A 302 -130.62 109.31 42.44
N SER A 303 -130.32 109.79 41.23
CA SER A 303 -130.88 111.03 40.68
C SER A 303 -132.41 110.97 40.52
N SER A 304 -132.99 109.80 40.21
CA SER A 304 -134.45 109.60 40.23
C SER A 304 -135.04 109.46 41.64
N TRP A 305 -134.21 109.13 42.64
CA TRP A 305 -134.59 108.92 44.05
C TRP A 305 -134.31 110.15 44.92
N GLU A 306 -133.39 111.04 44.52
CA GLU A 306 -133.16 112.36 45.15
C GLU A 306 -134.34 113.32 44.92
N THR A 307 -135.21 113.05 43.94
CA THR A 307 -136.47 113.77 43.70
C THR A 307 -137.69 113.16 44.39
N SER A 308 -137.54 112.12 45.22
CA SER A 308 -138.65 111.57 46.01
C SER A 308 -138.15 110.81 47.24
N HIS A 309 -138.18 111.46 48.40
CA HIS A 309 -137.99 110.82 49.69
C HIS A 309 -139.23 110.01 50.10
N SER A 310 -139.10 108.69 50.31
CA SER A 310 -139.54 108.03 51.55
C SER A 310 -139.05 106.58 51.66
N SER A 311 -138.28 106.31 52.71
CA SER A 311 -138.26 105.14 53.61
C SER A 311 -138.78 103.77 53.12
N GLN A 312 -137.94 102.72 53.18
CA GLN A 312 -138.25 101.46 53.91
C GLN A 312 -137.13 100.39 53.92
N GLU A 313 -137.28 99.48 54.87
CA GLU A 313 -136.37 98.58 55.59
C GLU A 313 -136.10 97.16 55.00
N ILE A 314 -134.93 96.57 55.37
CA ILE A 314 -134.63 95.18 55.90
C ILE A 314 -135.07 93.96 55.05
N PRO A 315 -134.26 92.86 54.76
CA PRO A 315 -133.83 91.83 55.75
C PRO A 315 -132.61 90.89 55.48
N LYS A 316 -132.17 90.22 56.57
CA LYS A 316 -131.14 89.15 56.69
C LYS A 316 -131.69 87.72 56.50
N ARG A 317 -130.81 86.73 56.15
CA ARG A 317 -130.66 85.30 56.62
C ARG A 317 -130.04 84.38 55.50
N PRO A 318 -129.70 83.07 55.71
CA PRO A 318 -128.72 82.40 56.61
C PRO A 318 -127.95 81.21 55.89
N PRO A 319 -127.14 80.36 56.58
CA PRO A 319 -126.22 79.35 55.97
C PRO A 319 -126.64 77.85 56.13
N ARG A 320 -126.04 76.93 55.34
CA ARG A 320 -126.11 75.43 55.43
C ARG A 320 -125.08 74.78 54.48
N ASP A 321 -124.60 73.52 54.56
CA ASP A 321 -124.63 72.34 55.46
C ASP A 321 -123.54 71.36 54.98
N VAL A 322 -123.07 70.43 55.83
CA VAL A 322 -121.85 69.61 55.65
C VAL A 322 -122.17 68.11 55.49
N GLY A 323 -122.66 67.68 54.32
CA GLY A 323 -123.20 66.32 54.11
C GLY A 323 -122.40 65.34 53.22
N SER A 324 -121.26 65.73 52.63
CA SER A 324 -120.74 65.03 51.44
C SER A 324 -119.50 64.15 51.62
N ILE A 325 -119.14 63.73 52.84
CA ILE A 325 -117.88 63.00 53.11
C ILE A 325 -118.04 61.47 52.99
N SER A 326 -119.27 60.94 53.11
CA SER A 326 -119.47 59.48 53.20
C SER A 326 -119.38 58.75 51.84
N THR A 327 -119.59 59.43 50.72
CA THR A 327 -119.55 58.82 49.37
C THR A 327 -118.16 58.77 48.73
N ALA A 328 -117.19 59.55 49.21
CA ALA A 328 -115.84 59.58 48.64
C ALA A 328 -114.96 58.37 49.08
N LEU A 329 -115.25 57.77 50.23
CA LEU A 329 -114.44 56.67 50.78
C LEU A 329 -114.68 55.33 50.06
N ALA A 330 -115.90 55.10 49.57
CA ALA A 330 -116.25 53.87 48.85
C ALA A 330 -115.60 53.79 47.46
N GLN A 331 -115.30 54.94 46.82
CA GLN A 331 -114.68 54.97 45.50
C GLN A 331 -113.19 54.64 45.51
N SER A 332 -112.44 54.91 46.60
CA SER A 332 -110.99 54.63 46.61
C SER A 332 -110.65 53.15 46.81
N GLN A 333 -111.57 52.36 47.38
CA GLN A 333 -111.35 50.94 47.64
C GLN A 333 -111.46 50.08 46.37
N VAL A 334 -112.24 50.53 45.39
CA VAL A 334 -112.42 49.85 44.08
C VAL A 334 -111.20 50.07 43.18
N THR A 335 -110.61 51.27 43.18
CA THR A 335 -109.44 51.58 42.34
C THR A 335 -108.17 50.86 42.80
N ALA A 336 -108.00 50.62 44.09
CA ALA A 336 -106.87 49.85 44.62
C ALA A 336 -106.89 48.38 44.17
N SER A 337 -108.08 47.78 44.04
CA SER A 337 -108.23 46.39 43.60
C SER A 337 -107.89 46.21 42.12
N GLN A 338 -108.21 47.21 41.29
CA GLN A 338 -107.90 47.20 39.85
C GLN A 338 -106.38 47.21 39.61
N GLN A 339 -105.62 48.05 40.32
CA GLN A 339 -104.17 48.17 40.14
C GLN A 339 -103.41 46.88 40.54
N GLN A 340 -103.93 46.12 41.51
CA GLN A 340 -103.29 44.88 41.95
C GLN A 340 -103.41 43.75 40.90
N THR A 341 -104.46 43.76 40.08
CA THR A 341 -104.61 42.80 38.98
C THR A 341 -103.65 43.09 37.83
N GLU A 342 -103.42 44.35 37.52
CA GLU A 342 -102.52 44.81 36.45
C GLU A 342 -101.05 44.48 36.73
N ILE A 343 -100.63 44.57 38.01
CA ILE A 343 -99.26 44.18 38.44
C ILE A 343 -99.00 42.67 38.23
N ASN A 344 -100.01 41.83 38.42
CA ASN A 344 -99.86 40.39 38.26
C ASN A 344 -99.75 39.99 36.79
N ASP A 345 -100.46 40.67 35.89
CA ASP A 345 -100.37 40.44 34.45
C ASP A 345 -99.01 40.83 33.87
N LEU A 346 -98.42 41.95 34.33
CA LEU A 346 -97.08 42.37 33.90
C LEU A 346 -95.98 41.41 34.36
N ARG A 347 -96.12 40.79 35.55
CA ARG A 347 -95.17 39.77 36.02
C ARG A 347 -95.22 38.49 35.19
N ARG A 348 -96.39 38.12 34.68
CA ARG A 348 -96.55 36.97 33.77
C ARG A 348 -95.87 37.23 32.41
N GLN A 349 -96.06 38.42 31.84
CA GLN A 349 -95.40 38.81 30.58
C GLN A 349 -93.87 38.83 30.69
N LEU A 350 -93.33 39.21 31.86
CA LEU A 350 -91.87 39.17 32.11
C LEU A 350 -91.32 37.73 32.21
N GLY A 351 -92.14 36.79 32.68
CA GLY A 351 -91.79 35.36 32.75
C GLY A 351 -91.71 34.72 31.36
N GLU A 352 -92.65 35.04 30.48
CA GLU A 352 -92.70 34.54 29.11
C GLU A 352 -91.56 35.11 28.24
N ALA A 353 -91.17 36.37 28.45
CA ALA A 353 -90.03 36.99 27.76
C ALA A 353 -88.66 36.36 28.11
N LYS A 354 -88.53 35.70 29.27
CA LYS A 354 -87.27 35.06 29.71
C LYS A 354 -87.04 33.67 29.11
N GLN A 355 -88.05 33.02 28.56
CA GLN A 355 -87.95 31.62 28.10
C GLN A 355 -87.66 31.48 26.58
N GLY A 356 -87.71 32.58 25.81
CA GLY A 356 -87.64 32.55 24.34
C GLY A 356 -86.42 33.17 23.67
N PHE A 357 -85.41 33.66 24.41
CA PHE A 357 -84.31 34.43 23.81
C PHE A 357 -82.94 33.87 24.18
N MET A 358 -82.45 32.89 23.42
CA MET A 358 -81.03 32.60 23.36
C MET A 358 -80.34 33.66 22.50
N TRP A 359 -79.33 34.33 23.06
CA TRP A 359 -78.60 35.41 22.39
C TRP A 359 -77.68 34.86 21.27
N PRO A 360 -77.60 35.52 20.10
CA PRO A 360 -76.62 35.18 19.05
C PRO A 360 -75.15 35.16 19.52
N SER A 361 -74.83 35.89 20.60
CA SER A 361 -73.49 35.95 21.20
C SER A 361 -73.01 34.60 21.77
N GLU A 362 -73.92 33.78 22.28
CA GLU A 362 -73.55 32.54 22.99
C GLU A 362 -73.28 31.39 22.01
N GLN A 363 -73.97 31.38 20.87
CA GLN A 363 -73.72 30.42 19.78
C GLN A 363 -72.39 30.71 19.06
N VAL A 364 -72.07 32.00 18.85
CA VAL A 364 -70.76 32.41 18.31
C VAL A 364 -69.62 32.08 19.29
N ALA A 365 -69.85 32.24 20.60
CA ALA A 365 -68.87 31.83 21.62
C ALA A 365 -68.65 30.31 21.63
N GLN A 366 -69.70 29.51 21.47
CA GLN A 366 -69.63 28.06 21.47
C GLN A 366 -68.92 27.51 20.21
N GLU A 367 -69.15 28.11 19.03
CA GLU A 367 -68.40 27.81 17.81
C GLU A 367 -66.93 28.22 17.89
N GLY A 368 -66.63 29.37 18.51
CA GLY A 368 -65.26 29.82 18.74
C GLY A 368 -64.49 28.85 19.64
N VAL A 369 -65.13 28.38 20.71
CA VAL A 369 -64.55 27.37 21.60
C VAL A 369 -64.32 26.04 20.89
N GLN A 370 -65.21 25.63 19.99
CA GLN A 370 -65.05 24.40 19.21
C GLN A 370 -63.88 24.49 18.23
N LYS A 371 -63.75 25.60 17.49
CA LYS A 371 -62.62 25.85 16.58
C LYS A 371 -61.28 25.88 17.31
N LEU A 372 -61.21 26.46 18.50
CA LEU A 372 -60.00 26.47 19.32
C LEU A 372 -59.62 25.06 19.80
N ARG A 373 -60.58 24.19 20.13
CA ARG A 373 -60.29 22.79 20.48
C ARG A 373 -59.73 22.01 19.29
N GLU A 374 -60.28 22.21 18.10
CA GLU A 374 -59.81 21.57 16.86
C GLU A 374 -58.40 22.03 16.50
N ALA A 375 -58.13 23.34 16.56
CA ALA A 375 -56.80 23.90 16.34
C ALA A 375 -55.78 23.33 17.32
N LEU A 376 -56.11 23.28 18.63
CA LEU A 376 -55.25 22.69 19.64
C LEU A 376 -54.99 21.19 19.40
N SER A 377 -55.99 20.44 18.94
CA SER A 377 -55.82 19.03 18.62
C SER A 377 -54.94 18.80 17.39
N ASN A 378 -55.04 19.67 16.38
CA ASN A 378 -54.20 19.62 15.18
C ASN A 378 -52.75 20.00 15.50
N GLU A 379 -52.52 21.03 16.31
CA GLU A 379 -51.20 21.44 16.77
C GLU A 379 -50.50 20.31 17.54
N LYS A 380 -51.22 19.65 18.46
CA LYS A 380 -50.71 18.49 19.19
C LYS A 380 -50.30 17.34 18.27
N ARG A 381 -51.10 17.08 17.23
CA ARG A 381 -50.77 16.04 16.23
C ARG A 381 -49.53 16.41 15.42
N ALA A 382 -49.46 17.64 14.93
CA ALA A 382 -48.29 18.14 14.19
C ALA A 382 -47.02 18.05 15.02
N TRP A 383 -47.08 18.44 16.30
CA TRP A 383 -45.96 18.32 17.22
C TRP A 383 -45.51 16.87 17.42
N THR A 384 -46.44 15.92 17.54
CA THR A 384 -46.08 14.49 17.64
C THR A 384 -45.48 13.95 16.35
N GLU A 385 -45.99 14.34 15.18
CA GLU A 385 -45.47 13.93 13.88
C GLU A 385 -44.06 14.48 13.64
N ASP A 386 -43.82 15.74 13.99
CA ASP A 386 -42.49 16.33 13.89
C ASP A 386 -41.52 15.71 14.88
N ASN A 387 -41.94 15.40 16.12
CA ASN A 387 -41.10 14.68 17.06
C ASN A 387 -40.70 13.29 16.53
N ILE A 388 -41.62 12.57 15.87
CA ILE A 388 -41.33 11.29 15.21
C ILE A 388 -40.38 11.49 14.03
N ARG A 389 -40.59 12.54 13.22
CA ARG A 389 -39.76 12.88 12.05
C ARG A 389 -38.32 13.17 12.49
N TRP A 390 -38.15 14.00 13.51
CA TRP A 390 -36.85 14.31 14.11
C TRP A 390 -36.21 13.06 14.72
N GLY A 391 -36.95 12.27 15.49
CA GLY A 391 -36.44 11.01 16.06
C GLY A 391 -36.02 9.97 15.01
N LYS A 392 -36.66 9.96 13.82
CA LYS A 392 -36.21 9.14 12.68
C LYS A 392 -34.92 9.69 12.08
N ARG A 393 -34.85 11.01 11.85
CA ARG A 393 -33.67 11.65 11.26
C ARG A 393 -32.44 11.51 12.15
N THR A 394 -32.59 11.63 13.46
CA THR A 394 -31.51 11.43 14.42
C THR A 394 -30.97 10.00 14.35
N ARG A 395 -31.84 8.98 14.33
CA ARG A 395 -31.41 7.57 14.19
C ARG A 395 -30.69 7.30 12.87
N GLU A 396 -31.18 7.86 11.76
CA GLU A 396 -30.50 7.74 10.45
C GLU A 396 -29.08 8.34 10.50
N LEU A 397 -28.92 9.51 11.11
CA LEU A 397 -27.62 10.17 11.27
C LEU A 397 -26.68 9.40 12.22
N GLU A 398 -27.22 8.80 13.28
CA GLU A 398 -26.46 7.92 14.18
C GLU A 398 -25.98 6.65 13.46
N ASP A 399 -26.84 6.02 12.65
CA ASP A 399 -26.49 4.87 11.83
C ASP A 399 -25.41 5.21 10.79
N GLU A 400 -25.50 6.38 10.14
CA GLU A 400 -24.48 6.89 9.23
C GLU A 400 -23.14 7.16 9.95
N CYS A 401 -23.18 7.81 11.12
CA CYS A 401 -22.00 8.02 11.95
C CYS A 401 -21.35 6.70 12.36
N GLN A 402 -22.14 5.70 12.72
CA GLN A 402 -21.65 4.37 13.09
C GLN A 402 -21.04 3.64 11.89
N LYS A 403 -21.66 3.72 10.70
CA LYS A 403 -21.08 3.19 9.45
C LYS A 403 -19.74 3.86 9.13
N LEU A 404 -19.66 5.19 9.25
CA LEU A 404 -18.42 5.93 9.02
C LEU A 404 -17.33 5.52 10.03
N ARG A 405 -17.68 5.31 11.30
CA ARG A 405 -16.76 4.83 12.34
C ARG A 405 -16.23 3.42 12.01
N ILE A 406 -17.11 2.51 11.57
CA ILE A 406 -16.72 1.16 11.14
C ILE A 406 -15.82 1.23 9.90
N SER A 407 -16.17 2.05 8.90
CA SER A 407 -15.36 2.26 7.70
C SER A 407 -13.98 2.83 8.02
N LEU A 408 -13.89 3.81 8.93
CA LEU A 408 -12.62 4.34 9.42
C LEU A 408 -11.80 3.28 10.15
N SER A 409 -12.42 2.46 10.99
CA SER A 409 -11.74 1.36 11.68
C SER A 409 -11.23 0.28 10.70
N ASN A 410 -12.02 -0.04 9.67
CA ASN A 410 -11.63 -1.00 8.63
C ASN A 410 -10.52 -0.44 7.74
N ALA A 411 -10.57 0.85 7.42
CA ALA A 411 -9.50 1.55 6.71
C ALA A 411 -8.22 1.56 7.54
N ALA A 412 -8.30 1.86 8.84
CA ALA A 412 -7.16 1.82 9.77
C ALA A 412 -6.58 0.41 9.94
N ALA A 413 -7.42 -0.63 9.94
CA ALA A 413 -6.99 -2.03 9.97
C ALA A 413 -6.36 -2.50 8.65
N SER A 414 -6.70 -1.86 7.53
CA SER A 414 -6.16 -2.17 6.20
C SER A 414 -4.85 -1.42 5.89
N THR A 415 -4.47 -0.42 6.68
CA THR A 415 -3.17 0.24 6.58
C THR A 415 -2.10 -0.65 7.23
N PRO A 416 -1.07 -1.12 6.50
CA PRO A 416 0.02 -1.87 7.11
C PRO A 416 0.83 -0.93 8.00
N VAL A 417 0.65 -1.04 9.31
CA VAL A 417 1.51 -0.40 10.32
C VAL A 417 2.92 -0.94 10.13
N ARG A 418 3.76 -0.15 9.45
CA ARG A 418 5.21 -0.31 9.41
C ARG A 418 5.70 -0.25 10.86
N ARG A 419 6.02 -1.42 11.45
CA ARG A 419 6.68 -1.54 12.76
C ARG A 419 7.88 -0.60 12.81
N GLN A 420 7.74 0.51 13.53
CA GLN A 420 8.87 1.32 13.95
C GLN A 420 9.28 0.82 15.34
N GLY A 421 10.56 0.46 15.44
CA GLY A 421 11.11 -0.42 16.46
C GLY A 421 11.00 0.09 17.89
N ASN A 422 10.91 -0.90 18.79
CA ASN A 422 11.17 -0.83 20.21
C ASN A 422 12.39 0.07 20.53
N ARG A 423 12.17 1.16 21.26
CA ARG A 423 13.20 1.74 22.14
C ARG A 423 12.73 1.61 23.58
N ARG A 424 13.45 0.77 24.33
CA ARG A 424 13.35 0.65 25.79
C ARG A 424 13.74 1.98 26.44
N PRO A 425 13.13 2.36 27.59
CA PRO A 425 13.65 3.42 28.44
C PRO A 425 14.87 2.91 29.23
N PRO A 426 15.86 3.77 29.54
CA PRO A 426 17.00 3.39 30.36
C PRO A 426 16.60 3.33 31.84
N THR A 427 17.00 2.26 32.51
CA THR A 427 16.98 2.12 33.96
C THR A 427 18.20 2.83 34.54
N ILE A 428 17.97 3.77 35.46
CA ILE A 428 18.99 4.49 36.25
C ILE A 428 19.23 3.70 37.55
N PRO A 429 20.47 3.65 38.06
CA PRO A 429 20.74 4.22 39.39
C PRO A 429 21.62 5.47 39.35
#